data_AF-A0A3P1YH53-F1
#
_entry.id   AF-A0A3P1YH53-F1
#
_cell.length_a   1.000
_cell.length_b   1.000
_cell.length_c   1.000
_cell.angle_alpha   90.00
_cell.angle_beta   90.00
_cell.angle_gamma   90.00
#
_symmetry.space_group_name_H-M   'P 1'
#
loop_
_entity.id
_entity.type
_entity.pdbx_description
1 polymer ?
#
loop_
_entity_poly.entity_id
_entity_poly.type
_entity_poly.pdbx_seq_one_letter_code
_entity_poly.pdbx_strand_id
1 'polypeptide(L)'
;IAIPQTLPEALRLAAELAEQKQLLEQKAHQLNQQLVAAAPKVDFADRVSVAKGILIGNFAKVVGLKQNALFVWLRENGILIASGGRKNVPFQQYINAGYFTVKEVVLDDEDGYQIRLTPQLTGKGQQWLTRKLLDAGLLKPVAAE
;
A
#
# COMPACT_ATOMS: atom_id res chain seq x y z
N ILE A 1 -8.56 -27.03 -40.64
CA ILE A 1 -9.89 -27.02 -39.97
C ILE A 1 -10.82 -27.84 -40.84
N ALA A 2 -11.15 -29.05 -40.40
CA ALA A 2 -12.01 -29.98 -41.12
C ALA A 2 -13.48 -29.58 -40.90
N ILE A 3 -14.23 -29.41 -41.98
CA ILE A 3 -15.65 -29.05 -41.96
C ILE A 3 -16.44 -30.37 -41.81
N PRO A 4 -17.27 -30.53 -40.76
CA PRO A 4 -18.00 -31.79 -40.53
C PRO A 4 -19.00 -32.03 -41.66
N GLN A 5 -19.00 -33.24 -42.23
CA GLN A 5 -19.82 -33.57 -43.40
C GLN A 5 -21.16 -34.23 -43.04
N THR A 6 -21.38 -34.58 -41.77
CA THR A 6 -22.60 -35.27 -41.33
C THR A 6 -23.30 -34.54 -40.17
N LEU A 7 -24.64 -34.52 -40.21
CA LEU A 7 -25.50 -33.89 -39.18
C LEU A 7 -25.21 -34.34 -37.74
N PRO A 8 -25.03 -35.66 -37.42
CA PRO A 8 -24.70 -36.10 -36.06
C PRO A 8 -23.30 -35.65 -35.60
N GLU A 9 -22.35 -35.50 -36.51
CA GLU A 9 -20.99 -35.03 -36.23
C GLU A 9 -20.95 -33.51 -35.99
N ALA A 10 -21.75 -32.75 -36.75
CA ALA A 10 -21.99 -31.33 -36.49
C ALA A 10 -22.63 -31.08 -35.12
N LEU A 11 -23.59 -31.94 -34.71
CA LEU A 11 -24.22 -31.88 -33.38
C LEU A 11 -23.24 -32.19 -32.24
N ARG A 12 -22.35 -33.18 -32.40
CA ARG A 12 -21.29 -33.45 -31.40
C ARG A 12 -20.28 -32.32 -31.29
N LEU A 13 -19.85 -31.76 -32.42
CA LEU A 13 -18.90 -30.64 -32.42
C LEU A 13 -19.52 -29.39 -31.76
N ALA A 14 -20.81 -29.15 -31.98
CA ALA A 14 -21.55 -28.07 -31.35
C ALA A 14 -21.66 -28.26 -29.82
N ALA A 15 -21.91 -29.49 -29.35
CA ALA A 15 -21.93 -29.80 -27.92
C ALA A 15 -20.56 -29.57 -27.27
N GLU A 16 -19.48 -30.02 -27.90
CA GLU A 16 -18.11 -29.87 -27.39
C GLU A 16 -17.69 -28.40 -27.34
N LEU A 17 -18.05 -27.60 -28.35
CA LEU A 17 -17.85 -26.14 -28.36
C LEU A 17 -18.67 -25.42 -27.28
N ALA A 18 -19.89 -25.88 -26.99
CA ALA A 18 -20.73 -25.31 -25.96
C ALA A 18 -20.16 -25.58 -24.55
N GLU A 19 -19.71 -26.81 -24.29
CA GLU A 19 -19.02 -27.16 -23.04
C GLU A 19 -17.72 -26.37 -22.87
N GLN A 20 -16.93 -26.22 -23.94
CA GLN A 20 -15.70 -25.44 -23.91
C GLN A 20 -15.96 -23.96 -23.62
N LYS A 21 -17.03 -23.39 -24.19
CA LYS A 21 -17.47 -22.02 -23.88
C LYS A 21 -17.89 -21.88 -22.42
N GLN A 22 -18.68 -22.81 -21.89
CA GLN A 22 -19.11 -22.76 -20.49
C GLN A 22 -17.91 -22.84 -19.53
N LEU A 23 -16.92 -23.68 -19.82
CA LEU A 23 -15.69 -23.77 -19.03
C LEU A 23 -14.88 -22.47 -19.08
N LEU A 24 -14.79 -21.85 -20.26
CA LEU A 24 -14.12 -20.55 -20.43
C LEU A 24 -14.87 -19.42 -19.71
N GLU A 25 -16.19 -19.41 -19.76
CA GLU A 25 -17.03 -18.45 -19.04
C GLU A 25 -16.92 -18.61 -17.52
N GLN A 26 -16.92 -19.84 -17.01
CA GLN A 26 -16.69 -20.11 -15.58
C GLN A 26 -15.29 -19.65 -15.14
N LYS A 27 -14.26 -19.91 -15.95
CA LYS A 27 -12.89 -19.49 -15.67
C LYS A 27 -12.74 -17.97 -15.74
N ALA A 28 -13.42 -17.31 -16.68
CA ALA A 28 -13.48 -15.86 -16.78
C ALA A 28 -14.22 -15.26 -15.57
N HIS A 29 -15.30 -15.88 -15.10
CA HIS A 29 -16.04 -15.43 -13.94
C HIS A 29 -15.20 -15.53 -12.66
N GLN A 30 -14.46 -16.64 -12.49
CA GLN A 30 -13.53 -16.81 -11.36
C GLN A 30 -12.38 -15.79 -11.39
N LEU A 31 -11.78 -15.55 -12.56
CA LEU A 31 -10.76 -14.50 -12.70
C LEU A 31 -11.32 -13.10 -12.41
N ASN A 32 -12.54 -12.82 -12.86
CA ASN A 32 -13.14 -11.50 -12.67
C ASN A 32 -13.50 -11.25 -11.19
N GLN A 33 -13.94 -12.28 -10.47
CA GLN A 33 -14.16 -12.21 -9.02
C GLN A 33 -12.85 -11.97 -8.26
N GLN A 34 -11.73 -12.56 -8.69
CA GLN A 34 -10.41 -12.28 -8.10
C GLN A 34 -9.94 -10.83 -8.37
N LEU A 35 -10.24 -10.28 -9.55
CA LEU A 35 -9.91 -8.88 -9.87
C LEU A 35 -10.70 -7.88 -9.02
N VAL A 36 -11.98 -8.15 -8.74
CA VAL A 36 -12.82 -7.27 -7.90
C VAL A 36 -12.34 -7.24 -6.45
N ALA A 37 -11.79 -8.35 -5.94
CA ALA A 37 -11.20 -8.41 -4.59
C ALA A 37 -9.79 -7.81 -4.51
N ALA A 38 -9.04 -7.82 -5.61
CA ALA A 38 -7.69 -7.23 -5.70
C ALA A 38 -7.69 -5.72 -5.98
N ALA A 39 -8.77 -5.19 -6.60
CA ALA A 39 -8.91 -3.79 -6.95
C ALA A 39 -8.62 -2.79 -5.81
N PRO A 40 -9.13 -2.96 -4.57
CA PRO A 40 -8.83 -2.01 -3.49
C PRO A 40 -7.39 -2.14 -2.93
N LYS A 41 -6.70 -3.26 -3.14
CA LYS A 41 -5.34 -3.50 -2.62
C LYS A 41 -4.26 -2.90 -3.53
N VAL A 42 -4.46 -2.95 -4.85
CA VAL A 42 -3.53 -2.38 -5.84
C VAL A 42 -3.66 -0.85 -5.91
N ASP A 43 -4.89 -0.33 -5.83
CA ASP A 43 -5.18 1.11 -5.86
C ASP A 43 -4.51 1.85 -4.69
N PHE A 44 -4.32 1.18 -3.55
CA PHE A 44 -3.62 1.74 -2.40
C PHE A 44 -2.11 1.92 -2.62
N ALA A 45 -1.44 0.93 -3.23
CA ALA A 45 0.00 1.00 -3.52
C ALA A 45 0.32 2.05 -4.61
N ASP A 46 -0.56 2.17 -5.61
CA ASP A 46 -0.42 3.14 -6.70
C ASP A 46 -0.71 4.58 -6.23
N ARG A 47 -1.76 4.81 -5.42
CA ARG A 47 -2.07 6.14 -4.88
C ARG A 47 -1.00 6.68 -3.92
N VAL A 48 -0.32 5.79 -3.19
CA VAL A 48 0.81 6.13 -2.30
C VAL A 48 2.04 6.63 -3.08
N SER A 49 2.22 6.19 -4.33
CA SER A 49 3.33 6.59 -5.20
C SER A 49 3.21 8.04 -5.69
N VAL A 50 1.98 8.56 -5.81
CA VAL A 50 1.68 9.83 -6.51
C VAL A 50 1.56 11.05 -5.58
N ALA A 51 1.32 10.86 -4.28
CA ALA A 51 1.01 11.95 -3.36
C ALA A 51 2.26 12.71 -2.81
N LYS A 52 2.16 14.05 -2.71
CA LYS A 52 3.03 14.88 -1.86
C LYS A 52 3.01 14.30 -0.44
N GLY A 53 4.17 13.95 0.10
CA GLY A 53 4.36 13.06 1.26
C GLY A 53 3.31 13.12 2.38
N ILE A 54 3.04 11.96 2.99
CA ILE A 54 2.00 11.75 4.00
C ILE A 54 2.55 11.93 5.42
N LEU A 55 1.75 12.45 6.35
CA LEU A 55 2.11 12.45 7.77
C LEU A 55 2.22 11.02 8.32
N ILE A 56 3.19 10.76 9.19
CA ILE A 56 3.41 9.44 9.82
C ILE A 56 2.14 8.93 10.53
N GLY A 57 1.38 9.82 11.18
CA GLY A 57 0.12 9.45 11.84
C GLY A 57 -0.97 9.02 10.85
N ASN A 58 -1.04 9.63 9.67
CA ASN A 58 -1.97 9.23 8.62
C ASN A 58 -1.54 7.90 8.00
N PHE A 59 -0.24 7.71 7.76
CA PHE A 59 0.30 6.42 7.33
C PHE A 59 -0.04 5.31 8.33
N ALA A 60 0.08 5.56 9.65
CA ALA A 60 -0.28 4.58 10.67
C ALA A 60 -1.75 4.12 10.56
N LYS A 61 -2.69 5.06 10.41
CA LYS A 61 -4.12 4.74 10.24
C LYS A 61 -4.37 3.87 9.02
N VAL A 62 -3.68 4.20 7.94
CA VAL A 62 -3.81 3.53 6.65
C VAL A 62 -3.29 2.09 6.69
N VAL A 63 -2.18 1.83 7.38
CA VAL A 63 -1.64 0.47 7.56
C VAL A 63 -2.30 -0.30 8.72
N GLY A 64 -3.32 0.28 9.38
CA GLY A 64 -4.01 -0.35 10.49
C GLY A 64 -3.23 -0.37 11.81
N LEU A 65 -2.22 0.48 11.97
CA LEU A 65 -1.42 0.60 13.20
C LEU A 65 -1.86 1.77 14.07
N LYS A 66 -1.73 1.62 15.39
CA LYS A 66 -1.89 2.74 16.33
C LYS A 66 -0.79 3.76 16.08
N GLN A 67 -1.17 5.03 15.87
CA GLN A 67 -0.22 6.13 15.65
C GLN A 67 0.90 6.16 16.70
N ASN A 68 0.55 6.14 17.99
CA ASN A 68 1.55 6.21 19.06
C ASN A 68 2.49 5.00 19.06
N ALA A 69 1.99 3.81 18.71
CA ALA A 69 2.82 2.61 18.62
C ALA A 69 3.85 2.72 17.47
N LEU A 70 3.43 3.25 16.31
CA LEU A 70 4.35 3.49 15.21
C LEU A 70 5.43 4.52 15.58
N PHE A 71 5.05 5.62 16.25
CA PHE A 71 6.02 6.60 16.72
C PHE A 71 6.99 6.05 17.76
N VAL A 72 6.54 5.17 18.67
CA VAL A 72 7.43 4.47 19.61
C VAL A 72 8.41 3.60 18.85
N TRP A 73 7.92 2.73 17.97
CA TRP A 73 8.76 1.82 17.19
C TRP A 73 9.80 2.56 16.37
N LEU A 74 9.41 3.65 15.69
CA LEU A 74 10.33 4.48 14.92
C LEU A 74 11.44 5.13 15.78
N ARG A 75 11.15 5.48 17.03
CA ARG A 75 12.15 6.02 17.97
C ARG A 75 13.08 4.92 18.48
N GLU A 76 12.53 3.77 18.83
CA GLU A 76 13.30 2.61 19.31
C GLU A 76 14.24 2.06 18.23
N ASN A 77 13.84 2.13 16.96
CA ASN A 77 14.67 1.72 15.82
C ASN A 77 15.65 2.80 15.35
N GLY A 78 15.78 3.92 16.09
CA GLY A 78 16.69 5.00 15.72
C GLY A 78 16.35 5.68 14.40
N ILE A 79 15.08 5.64 13.98
CA ILE A 79 14.59 6.30 12.76
C ILE A 79 14.18 7.74 13.07
N LEU A 80 13.51 7.94 14.21
CA LEU A 80 13.16 9.25 14.75
C LEU A 80 13.95 9.54 16.02
N ILE A 81 14.24 10.81 16.26
CA ILE A 81 14.84 11.28 17.50
C ILE A 81 13.88 11.04 18.67
N ALA A 82 14.39 10.40 19.72
CA ALA A 82 13.58 9.92 20.85
C ALA A 82 13.20 11.01 21.86
N SER A 83 14.06 12.01 22.05
CA SER A 83 13.97 13.00 23.12
C SER A 83 14.47 14.39 22.69
N GLY A 84 14.21 15.41 23.50
CA GLY A 84 14.66 16.78 23.29
C GLY A 84 13.78 17.61 22.33
N GLY A 85 14.24 18.83 22.00
CA GLY A 85 13.50 19.78 21.16
C GLY A 85 13.29 19.35 19.70
N ARG A 86 13.98 18.28 19.26
CA ARG A 86 13.83 17.65 17.94
C ARG A 86 13.13 16.29 18.01
N LYS A 87 12.39 16.01 19.09
CA LYS A 87 11.63 14.76 19.23
C LYS A 87 10.72 14.54 18.02
N ASN A 88 10.67 13.31 17.54
CA ASN A 88 9.94 12.89 16.33
C ASN A 88 10.49 13.42 15.01
N VAL A 89 11.63 14.11 14.99
CA VAL A 89 12.30 14.45 13.73
C VAL A 89 13.13 13.24 13.26
N PRO A 90 13.08 12.87 11.97
CA PRO A 90 13.88 11.77 11.44
C PRO A 90 15.36 12.13 11.44
N PHE A 91 16.21 11.12 11.67
CA PHE A 91 17.66 11.32 11.54
C PHE A 91 18.03 11.73 10.12
N GLN A 92 19.05 12.59 10.00
CA GLN A 92 19.50 13.16 8.72
C GLN A 92 19.78 12.09 7.66
N GLN A 93 20.26 10.90 8.06
CA GLN A 93 20.49 9.78 7.15
C GLN A 93 19.22 9.33 6.39
N TYR A 94 18.04 9.34 7.04
CA TYR A 94 16.79 8.93 6.40
C TYR A 94 16.16 10.05 5.56
N ILE A 95 16.49 11.32 5.88
CA ILE A 95 16.15 12.47 5.04
C ILE A 95 17.00 12.43 3.77
N ASN A 96 18.32 12.26 3.90
CA ASN A 96 19.25 12.17 2.78
C ASN A 96 18.96 10.96 1.88
N ALA A 97 18.51 9.84 2.45
CA ALA A 97 18.06 8.68 1.68
C ALA A 97 16.72 8.90 0.93
N GLY A 98 16.04 10.03 1.18
CA GLY A 98 14.80 10.41 0.52
C GLY A 98 13.55 9.73 1.07
N TYR A 99 13.60 9.14 2.28
CA TYR A 99 12.44 8.47 2.90
C TYR A 99 11.52 9.48 3.60
N PHE A 100 12.09 10.54 4.15
CA PHE A 100 11.35 11.59 4.85
C PHE A 100 11.64 12.96 4.26
N THR A 101 10.63 13.82 4.29
CA THR A 101 10.76 15.26 4.13
C THR A 101 10.33 15.93 5.44
N VAL A 102 10.92 17.07 5.78
CA VAL A 102 10.55 17.84 6.96
C VAL A 102 9.97 19.16 6.49
N LYS A 103 8.78 19.50 6.99
CA LYS A 103 8.18 20.82 6.78
C LYS A 103 8.22 21.62 8.06
N GLU A 104 8.59 22.89 7.94
CA GLU A 104 8.51 23.85 9.01
C GLU A 104 7.08 24.40 9.04
N VAL A 105 6.44 24.29 10.20
CA VAL A 105 5.11 24.85 10.45
C VAL A 105 5.29 25.92 11.51
N VAL A 106 4.92 27.15 11.18
CA VAL A 106 4.85 28.25 12.13
C VAL A 106 3.50 28.17 12.81
N LEU A 107 3.51 28.10 14.13
CA LEU A 107 2.30 28.23 14.95
C LEU A 107 2.34 29.62 15.59
N ASP A 108 1.37 30.46 15.23
CA ASP A 108 1.05 31.67 15.96
C ASP A 108 0.34 31.30 17.26
N ASP A 109 0.82 31.87 18.36
CA ASP A 109 0.19 31.81 19.67
C ASP A 109 0.15 33.23 20.26
N GLU A 110 -0.67 33.46 21.29
CA GLU A 110 -0.86 34.82 21.85
C GLU A 110 0.43 35.40 22.46
N ASP A 111 1.40 34.54 22.81
CA ASP A 111 2.72 34.90 23.36
C ASP A 111 3.87 34.91 22.32
N GLY A 112 3.60 34.63 21.03
CA GLY A 112 4.59 34.70 19.95
C GLY A 112 4.51 33.56 18.92
N TYR A 113 5.60 33.35 18.16
CA TYR A 113 5.65 32.36 17.07
C TYR A 113 6.50 31.14 17.46
N GLN A 114 5.93 29.93 17.37
CA GLN A 114 6.65 28.67 17.57
C GLN A 114 6.85 27.94 16.23
N ILE A 115 8.12 27.74 15.84
CA ILE A 115 8.45 26.93 14.66
C ILE A 115 8.49 25.45 15.07
N ARG A 116 7.67 24.62 14.42
CA ARG A 116 7.65 23.17 14.60
C ARG A 116 8.04 22.43 13.33
N LEU A 117 8.92 21.45 13.48
CA LEU A 117 9.34 20.56 12.41
C LEU A 117 8.41 19.36 12.33
N THR A 118 7.69 19.22 11.23
CA THR A 118 6.75 18.12 11.00
C THR A 118 7.29 17.20 9.90
N PRO A 119 7.61 15.93 10.22
CA PRO A 119 8.07 14.98 9.22
C PRO A 119 6.91 14.40 8.38
N GLN A 120 7.18 14.21 7.10
CA GLN A 120 6.33 13.58 6.12
C GLN A 120 7.07 12.43 5.46
N LEU A 121 6.38 11.31 5.25
CA LEU A 121 6.88 10.16 4.51
C LEU A 121 6.69 10.39 3.01
N THR A 122 7.77 10.25 2.24
CA THR A 122 7.70 10.25 0.77
C THR A 122 7.08 8.94 0.27
N GLY A 123 6.71 8.86 -1.02
CA GLY A 123 6.29 7.58 -1.61
C GLY A 123 7.34 6.46 -1.42
N LYS A 124 8.62 6.79 -1.62
CA LYS A 124 9.75 5.90 -1.32
C LYS A 124 9.82 5.52 0.16
N GLY A 125 9.61 6.48 1.05
CA GLY A 125 9.58 6.26 2.49
C GLY A 125 8.45 5.32 2.94
N GLN A 126 7.28 5.41 2.32
CA GLN A 126 6.15 4.52 2.63
C GLN A 126 6.43 3.08 2.22
N GLN A 127 7.03 2.86 1.04
CA GLN A 127 7.44 1.52 0.60
C GLN A 127 8.50 0.94 1.54
N TRP A 128 9.53 1.74 1.86
CA TRP A 128 10.59 1.35 2.77
C TRP A 128 10.08 1.02 4.18
N LEU A 129 9.22 1.88 4.74
CA LEU A 129 8.68 1.69 6.08
C LEU A 129 7.71 0.51 6.12
N THR A 130 6.88 0.32 5.11
CA THR A 130 6.02 -0.86 4.98
C THR A 130 6.84 -2.14 5.01
N ARG A 131 7.94 -2.21 4.24
CA ARG A 131 8.82 -3.39 4.22
C ARG A 131 9.44 -3.63 5.60
N LYS A 132 9.98 -2.59 6.23
CA LYS A 132 10.54 -2.64 7.58
C LYS A 132 9.53 -3.12 8.64
N LEU A 133 8.27 -2.69 8.54
CA LEU A 133 7.22 -3.09 9.47
C LEU A 133 6.74 -4.54 9.24
N LEU A 134 6.75 -5.01 7.99
CA LEU A 134 6.51 -6.42 7.66
C LEU A 134 7.63 -7.31 8.22
N ASP A 135 8.90 -6.93 8.03
CA ASP A 135 10.05 -7.66 8.55
C ASP A 135 10.05 -7.69 10.09
N ALA A 136 9.54 -6.62 10.73
CA ALA A 136 9.38 -6.55 12.19
C ALA A 136 8.14 -7.31 12.73
N GLY A 137 7.32 -7.93 11.87
CA GLY A 137 6.10 -8.63 12.26
C GLY A 137 4.97 -7.73 12.77
N LEU A 138 5.11 -6.41 12.64
CA LEU A 138 4.09 -5.43 13.04
C LEU A 138 2.95 -5.35 12.04
N LEU A 139 3.24 -5.64 10.78
CA LEU A 139 2.24 -5.83 9.75
C LEU A 139 2.15 -7.32 9.44
N LYS A 140 0.92 -7.86 9.45
CA LYS A 140 0.68 -9.18 8.89
C LYS A 140 0.72 -9.03 7.37
N PRO A 141 1.43 -9.91 6.62
CA PRO A 141 1.27 -9.93 5.18
C PRO A 141 -0.21 -10.12 4.92
N VAL A 142 -0.78 -9.25 4.10
CA VAL A 142 -2.16 -9.42 3.64
C VAL A 142 -2.16 -10.74 2.89
N ALA A 143 -2.67 -11.79 3.54
CA ALA A 143 -2.86 -13.09 2.93
C ALA A 143 -3.62 -12.85 1.63
N ALA A 144 -3.01 -13.24 0.53
CA ALA A 144 -3.73 -13.49 -0.70
C ALA A 144 -4.53 -14.78 -0.46
N GLU A 145 -5.68 -14.64 0.18
CA GLU A 145 -6.80 -15.58 0.05
C GLU A 145 -7.71 -15.09 -1.07
#